data_AF-A0A831UL25-F1
#
_entry.id   AF-A0A831UL25-F1
#
_cell.length_a   1.000
_cell.length_b   1.000
_cell.length_c   1.000
_cell.angle_alpha   90.00
_cell.angle_beta   90.00
_cell.angle_gamma   90.00
#
_symmetry.space_group_name_H-M   'P 1'
#
loop_
_entity.id
_entity.type
_entity.pdbx_description
1 polymer ?
#
loop_
_entity_poly.entity_id
_entity_poly.type
_entity_poly.pdbx_seq_one_letter_code
_entity_poly.pdbx_strand_id
1 'polypeptide(L)'
;MRLLERLLRYVYLVYVGVGNHVVNRIPFNAVRIFIYRHLYFMKIGKGTGIEMGVTFRRPRSIRIGCNSFIHHGCFLDGLATLTIGDNVDIGDYVILYCGGRDVRSADYYGGNTYPIVIDDYACIFLRSTMIRGVHIGKGAVVGACSLVKEDVPPYTIVA
;
A
#
# COMPACT_ATOMS: atom_id res chain seq x y z
N MET A 1 -20.79 18.06 -17.92
CA MET A 1 -19.95 17.68 -16.76
C MET A 1 -19.99 16.19 -16.43
N ARG A 2 -21.14 15.57 -16.11
CA ARG A 2 -21.22 14.17 -15.62
C ARG A 2 -20.68 13.08 -16.57
N LEU A 3 -20.71 13.27 -17.89
CA LEU A 3 -20.21 12.28 -18.86
C LEU A 3 -18.67 12.23 -18.91
N LEU A 4 -18.03 13.40 -18.92
CA LEU A 4 -16.57 13.52 -18.94
C LEU A 4 -15.96 12.92 -17.67
N GLU A 5 -16.53 13.21 -16.50
CA GLU A 5 -16.09 12.62 -15.22
C GLU A 5 -16.18 11.10 -15.21
N ARG A 6 -17.28 10.54 -15.76
CA ARG A 6 -17.43 9.09 -15.92
C ARG A 6 -16.36 8.52 -16.85
N LEU A 7 -16.13 9.14 -18.00
CA LEU A 7 -15.11 8.70 -18.95
C LEU A 7 -13.71 8.73 -18.33
N LEU A 8 -13.34 9.82 -17.67
CA LEU A 8 -12.06 9.96 -16.97
C LEU A 8 -11.90 8.89 -15.89
N ARG A 9 -12.96 8.58 -15.14
CA ARG A 9 -12.95 7.48 -14.17
C ARG A 9 -12.70 6.12 -14.83
N TYR A 10 -13.35 5.83 -15.96
CA TYR A 10 -13.11 4.57 -16.69
C TYR A 10 -11.68 4.48 -17.21
N VAL A 11 -11.17 5.54 -17.83
CA VAL A 11 -9.77 5.61 -18.29
C VAL A 11 -8.82 5.37 -17.13
N TYR A 12 -9.07 6.01 -15.98
CA TYR A 12 -8.28 5.80 -14.77
C TYR A 12 -8.32 4.35 -14.26
N LEU A 13 -9.50 3.71 -14.26
CA LEU A 13 -9.64 2.31 -13.87
C LEU A 13 -8.88 1.37 -14.81
N VAL A 14 -8.94 1.60 -16.12
CA VAL A 14 -8.16 0.85 -17.11
C VAL A 14 -6.67 1.05 -16.87
N TYR A 15 -6.24 2.30 -16.69
CA TYR A 15 -4.86 2.65 -16.41
C TYR A 15 -4.32 1.94 -15.14
N VAL A 16 -5.05 1.98 -14.03
CA VAL A 16 -4.68 1.22 -12.81
C VAL A 16 -4.74 -0.30 -13.05
N GLY A 17 -5.73 -0.76 -13.82
CA GLY A 17 -5.88 -2.17 -14.20
C GLY A 17 -4.68 -2.72 -14.98
N VAL A 18 -4.12 -1.94 -15.92
CA VAL A 18 -2.89 -2.32 -16.63
C VAL A 18 -1.74 -2.52 -15.64
N GLY A 19 -1.63 -1.67 -14.63
CA GLY A 19 -0.62 -1.79 -13.57
C GLY A 19 -0.74 -3.09 -12.80
N ASN A 20 -1.96 -3.45 -12.42
CA ASN A 20 -2.27 -4.59 -11.57
C ASN A 20 -2.45 -5.94 -12.30
N HIS A 21 -2.51 -5.93 -13.64
CA HIS A 21 -2.70 -7.17 -14.43
C HIS A 21 -1.60 -7.43 -15.45
N VAL A 22 -0.82 -6.40 -15.82
CA VAL A 22 0.28 -6.50 -16.79
C VAL A 22 1.60 -6.18 -16.12
N VAL A 23 1.74 -4.97 -15.55
CA VAL A 23 3.03 -4.50 -15.02
C VAL A 23 3.50 -5.37 -13.85
N ASN A 24 2.60 -5.73 -12.93
CA ASN A 24 2.94 -6.57 -11.77
C ASN A 24 3.31 -8.03 -12.12
N ARG A 25 3.21 -8.45 -13.39
CA ARG A 25 3.62 -9.79 -13.87
C ARG A 25 4.96 -9.79 -14.61
N ILE A 26 5.52 -8.61 -14.89
CA ILE A 26 6.86 -8.50 -15.49
C ILE A 26 7.85 -9.07 -14.47
N PRO A 27 8.74 -10.03 -14.79
CA PRO A 27 9.62 -10.67 -13.81
C PRO A 27 10.77 -9.76 -13.34
N PHE A 28 11.17 -8.78 -14.15
CA PHE A 28 12.27 -7.88 -13.84
C PHE A 28 11.85 -6.76 -12.88
N ASN A 29 12.31 -6.81 -11.62
CA ASN A 29 12.03 -5.80 -10.59
C ASN A 29 12.36 -4.37 -11.04
N ALA A 30 13.53 -4.17 -11.68
CA ALA A 30 13.96 -2.86 -12.16
C ALA A 30 12.97 -2.24 -13.17
N VAL A 31 12.41 -3.05 -14.07
CA VAL A 31 11.43 -2.61 -15.07
C VAL A 31 10.11 -2.23 -14.39
N ARG A 32 9.62 -3.07 -13.46
CA ARG A 32 8.41 -2.76 -12.68
C ARG A 32 8.56 -1.43 -11.95
N ILE A 33 9.66 -1.26 -11.21
CA ILE A 33 9.93 -0.04 -10.43
C ILE A 33 10.05 1.19 -11.33
N PHE A 34 10.72 1.09 -12.49
CA PHE A 34 10.79 2.17 -13.46
C PHE A 34 9.38 2.62 -13.88
N ILE A 35 8.52 1.66 -14.25
CA ILE A 35 7.14 1.95 -14.63
C ILE A 35 6.36 2.56 -13.46
N TYR A 36 6.46 2.02 -12.25
CA TYR A 36 5.76 2.54 -11.08
C TYR A 36 6.18 3.97 -10.72
N ARG A 37 7.47 4.31 -10.84
CA ARG A 37 7.97 5.68 -10.62
C ARG A 37 7.48 6.65 -11.69
N HIS A 38 7.61 6.28 -12.97
CA HIS A 38 7.46 7.25 -14.06
C HIS A 38 6.08 7.28 -14.70
N LEU A 39 5.36 6.16 -14.72
CA LEU A 39 4.01 6.09 -15.27
C LEU A 39 2.94 6.12 -14.19
N TYR A 40 3.21 5.59 -12.99
CA TYR A 40 2.28 5.61 -11.84
C TYR A 40 2.58 6.68 -10.79
N PHE A 41 3.68 7.43 -10.97
CA PHE A 41 4.09 8.55 -10.13
C PHE A 41 4.21 8.17 -8.64
N MET A 42 4.57 6.92 -8.36
CA MET A 42 4.88 6.46 -7.02
C MET A 42 6.23 7.01 -6.55
N LYS A 43 6.34 7.35 -5.27
CA LYS A 43 7.64 7.64 -4.66
C LYS A 43 8.23 6.33 -4.13
N ILE A 44 9.33 5.89 -4.72
CA ILE A 44 10.00 4.63 -4.36
C ILE A 44 11.48 4.93 -4.19
N GLY A 45 12.06 4.63 -3.03
CA GLY A 45 13.48 4.82 -2.72
C GLY A 45 14.42 3.86 -3.45
N LYS A 46 15.73 4.15 -3.41
CA LYS A 46 16.76 3.30 -4.04
C LYS A 46 16.89 1.97 -3.30
N GLY A 47 17.19 0.89 -4.02
CA GLY A 47 17.41 -0.44 -3.42
C GLY A 47 16.12 -1.18 -3.03
N THR A 48 14.96 -0.52 -3.15
CA THR A 48 13.65 -1.10 -2.83
C THR A 48 13.26 -2.18 -3.83
N GLY A 49 12.65 -3.26 -3.35
CA GLY A 49 12.08 -4.34 -4.14
C GLY A 49 10.55 -4.36 -4.03
N ILE A 50 9.87 -4.53 -5.16
CA ILE A 50 8.42 -4.78 -5.19
C ILE A 50 8.22 -6.05 -6.00
N GLU A 51 7.84 -7.13 -5.34
CA GLU A 51 7.66 -8.43 -5.98
C GLU A 51 6.47 -8.47 -6.94
N MET A 52 6.39 -9.54 -7.72
CA MET A 52 5.28 -9.75 -8.63
C MET A 52 3.97 -9.94 -7.87
N GLY A 53 2.84 -9.63 -8.51
CA GLY A 53 1.51 -9.83 -7.92
C GLY A 53 1.10 -8.80 -6.87
N VAL A 54 1.97 -7.88 -6.49
CA VAL A 54 1.58 -6.72 -5.66
C VAL A 54 0.52 -5.91 -6.41
N THR A 55 -0.56 -5.56 -5.71
CA THR A 55 -1.70 -4.82 -6.25
C THR A 55 -1.78 -3.45 -5.60
N PHE A 56 -1.92 -2.42 -6.42
CA PHE A 56 -2.02 -1.04 -5.98
C PHE A 56 -3.41 -0.47 -6.24
N ARG A 57 -3.98 0.21 -5.24
CA ARG A 57 -5.08 1.15 -5.45
C ARG A 57 -4.54 2.56 -5.28
N ARG A 58 -4.87 3.46 -6.21
CA ARG A 58 -4.38 4.85 -6.23
C ARG A 58 -2.86 4.97 -5.96
N PRO A 59 -2.02 4.38 -6.84
CA PRO A 59 -0.59 4.24 -6.61
C PRO A 59 0.14 5.56 -6.31
N ARG A 60 -0.27 6.68 -6.92
CA ARG A 60 0.31 8.00 -6.70
C ARG A 60 0.36 8.46 -5.22
N SER A 61 -0.53 7.94 -4.37
CA SER A 61 -0.55 8.28 -2.93
C SER A 61 0.40 7.43 -2.09
N ILE A 62 1.11 6.49 -2.69
CA ILE A 62 1.97 5.53 -2.00
C ILE A 62 3.42 6.02 -2.06
N ARG A 63 4.08 5.99 -0.91
CA ARG A 63 5.48 6.37 -0.71
C ARG A 63 6.20 5.23 -0.02
N ILE A 64 7.30 4.77 -0.61
CA ILE A 64 8.14 3.70 -0.09
C ILE A 64 9.58 4.24 -0.02
N GLY A 65 10.21 4.11 1.14
CA GLY A 65 11.59 4.48 1.40
C GLY A 65 12.60 3.61 0.63
N CYS A 66 13.87 3.73 1.00
CA CYS A 66 15.00 3.00 0.43
C CYS A 66 15.15 1.62 1.08
N ASN A 67 15.67 0.65 0.30
CA ASN A 67 15.98 -0.71 0.75
C ASN A 67 14.80 -1.44 1.42
N SER A 68 13.57 -1.10 1.06
CA SER A 68 12.36 -1.75 1.58
C SER A 68 11.87 -2.82 0.61
N PHE A 69 11.27 -3.89 1.12
CA PHE A 69 10.82 -5.03 0.32
C PHE A 69 9.34 -5.28 0.54
N ILE A 70 8.59 -5.26 -0.57
CA ILE A 70 7.16 -5.59 -0.61
C ILE A 70 7.03 -6.92 -1.32
N HIS A 71 6.70 -7.96 -0.56
CA HIS A 71 6.67 -9.34 -1.02
C HIS A 71 5.39 -9.67 -1.79
N HIS A 72 5.33 -10.88 -2.33
CA HIS A 72 4.33 -11.31 -3.29
C HIS A 72 2.88 -11.11 -2.80
N GLY A 73 2.01 -10.68 -3.72
CA GLY A 73 0.57 -10.67 -3.49
C GLY A 73 0.05 -9.64 -2.49
N CYS A 74 0.89 -8.73 -2.01
CA CYS A 74 0.46 -7.65 -1.12
C CYS A 74 -0.57 -6.73 -1.79
N PHE A 75 -1.47 -6.17 -0.98
CA PHE A 75 -2.42 -5.14 -1.40
C PHE A 75 -2.11 -3.81 -0.71
N LEU A 76 -1.71 -2.80 -1.48
CA LEU A 76 -1.37 -1.48 -0.98
C LEU A 76 -2.43 -0.46 -1.43
N ASP A 77 -3.18 0.07 -0.45
CA ASP A 77 -4.27 1.01 -0.70
C ASP A 77 -3.87 2.47 -0.50
N GLY A 78 -3.65 3.19 -1.61
CA GLY A 78 -3.42 4.64 -1.65
C GLY A 78 -4.69 5.49 -1.65
N LEU A 79 -5.84 4.99 -1.16
CA LEU A 79 -7.05 5.81 -0.97
C LEU A 79 -6.77 7.05 -0.10
N ALA A 80 -5.92 6.89 0.92
CA ALA A 80 -5.26 7.97 1.67
C ALA A 80 -3.73 7.90 1.42
N THR A 81 -2.97 8.77 2.08
CA THR A 81 -1.50 8.67 2.02
C THR A 81 -1.04 7.39 2.71
N LEU A 82 -0.27 6.57 2.00
CA LEU A 82 0.38 5.38 2.55
C LEU A 82 1.89 5.61 2.53
N THR A 83 2.52 5.61 3.71
CA THR A 83 3.95 5.85 3.85
C THR A 83 4.64 4.63 4.46
N ILE A 84 5.65 4.13 3.77
CA ILE A 84 6.54 3.06 4.20
C ILE A 84 7.95 3.65 4.24
N GLY A 85 8.63 3.53 5.39
CA GLY A 85 9.97 4.03 5.63
C GLY A 85 11.08 3.25 4.94
N ASP A 86 12.30 3.45 5.42
CA ASP A 86 13.52 2.82 4.93
C ASP A 86 13.78 1.47 5.64
N ASN A 87 14.31 0.49 4.91
CA ASN A 87 14.65 -0.84 5.43
C ASN A 87 13.45 -1.57 6.05
N VAL A 88 12.25 -1.39 5.47
CA VAL A 88 11.02 -2.07 5.91
C VAL A 88 10.83 -3.35 5.12
N ASP A 89 10.45 -4.43 5.81
CA ASP A 89 10.12 -5.72 5.18
C ASP A 89 8.63 -6.04 5.36
N ILE A 90 7.91 -6.22 4.24
CA ILE A 90 6.46 -6.49 4.22
C ILE A 90 6.20 -7.83 3.55
N GLY A 91 5.99 -8.86 4.35
CA GLY A 91 5.81 -10.25 3.93
C GLY A 91 4.59 -10.52 3.05
N ASP A 92 4.54 -11.73 2.50
CA ASP A 92 3.56 -12.11 1.48
C ASP A 92 2.11 -11.86 1.88
N TYR A 93 1.31 -11.41 0.92
CA TYR A 93 -0.14 -11.21 1.08
C TYR A 93 -0.55 -10.27 2.22
N VAL A 94 0.32 -9.35 2.64
CA VAL A 94 -0.05 -8.29 3.57
C VAL A 94 -1.03 -7.31 2.91
N ILE A 95 -2.01 -6.85 3.69
CA ILE A 95 -3.02 -5.89 3.25
C ILE A 95 -2.84 -4.59 4.04
N LEU A 96 -2.49 -3.51 3.34
CA LEU A 96 -2.45 -2.15 3.89
C LEU A 96 -3.68 -1.38 3.38
N TYR A 97 -4.73 -1.30 4.20
CA TYR A 97 -6.03 -0.81 3.79
C TYR A 97 -6.36 0.55 4.42
N CYS A 98 -6.10 1.62 3.67
CA CYS A 98 -6.41 3.00 4.06
C CYS A 98 -7.90 3.37 3.90
N GLY A 99 -8.74 2.48 3.37
CA GLY A 99 -10.17 2.72 3.22
C GLY A 99 -10.94 2.49 4.52
N GLY A 100 -12.12 3.08 4.61
CA GLY A 100 -13.10 2.70 5.61
C GLY A 100 -14.48 3.25 5.30
N ARG A 101 -15.48 2.65 5.94
CA ARG A 101 -16.89 3.02 5.80
C ARG A 101 -17.45 3.14 7.20
N ASP A 102 -17.98 4.31 7.53
CA ASP A 102 -18.76 4.48 8.75
C ASP A 102 -20.21 4.14 8.44
N VAL A 103 -20.65 2.97 8.93
CA VAL A 103 -22.03 2.50 8.79
C VAL A 103 -23.05 3.39 9.52
N ARG A 104 -22.58 4.25 10.43
CA ARG A 104 -23.40 5.20 11.19
C ARG A 104 -23.46 6.58 10.55
N SER A 105 -22.63 6.84 9.54
CA SER A 105 -22.64 8.12 8.81
C SER A 105 -23.84 8.21 7.89
N ALA A 106 -24.50 9.37 7.88
CA ALA A 106 -25.52 9.70 6.89
C ALA A 106 -24.94 9.73 5.46
N ASP A 107 -23.63 9.97 5.33
CA ASP A 107 -22.89 9.88 4.08
C ASP A 107 -22.07 8.58 4.03
N TYR A 108 -22.77 7.45 3.88
CA TYR A 108 -22.16 6.13 3.79
C TYR A 108 -21.20 5.98 2.59
N TYR A 109 -21.43 6.75 1.52
CA TYR A 109 -20.61 6.72 0.31
C TYR A 109 -19.49 7.76 0.28
N GLY A 110 -19.50 8.73 1.22
CA GLY A 110 -18.47 9.76 1.38
C GLY A 110 -17.07 9.22 1.62
N GLY A 111 -16.97 7.98 2.13
CA GLY A 111 -15.74 7.19 2.17
C GLY A 111 -14.64 7.80 3.04
N ASN A 112 -14.55 7.35 4.29
CA ASN A 112 -13.46 7.79 5.17
C ASN A 112 -12.14 7.19 4.70
N THR A 113 -11.09 8.00 4.67
CA THR A 113 -9.74 7.56 4.34
C THR A 113 -8.83 7.78 5.55
N TYR A 114 -7.99 6.79 5.82
CA TYR A 114 -7.15 6.74 7.02
C TYR A 114 -5.71 6.47 6.59
N PRO A 115 -4.81 7.46 6.67
CA PRO A 115 -3.40 7.29 6.31
C PRO A 115 -2.72 6.24 7.17
N ILE A 116 -1.98 5.32 6.55
CA ILE A 116 -1.15 4.34 7.25
C ILE A 116 0.31 4.79 7.15
N VAL A 117 1.03 4.70 8.27
CA VAL A 117 2.46 5.02 8.37
C VAL A 117 3.19 3.81 8.92
N ILE A 118 4.26 3.39 8.25
CA ILE A 118 5.18 2.35 8.71
C ILE A 118 6.57 2.97 8.73
N ASP A 119 7.14 3.09 9.92
CA ASP A 119 8.47 3.68 10.11
C ASP A 119 9.59 2.72 9.72
N ASP A 120 10.81 3.25 9.69
CA ASP A 120 12.01 2.52 9.31
C ASP A 120 12.22 1.23 10.12
N TYR A 121 12.85 0.23 9.51
CA TYR A 121 13.23 -1.04 10.12
C TYR A 121 12.05 -1.89 10.65
N ALA A 122 10.79 -1.48 10.44
CA ALA A 122 9.64 -2.30 10.81
C ALA A 122 9.57 -3.57 9.95
N CYS A 123 9.06 -4.65 10.53
CA CYS A 123 8.82 -5.92 9.85
C CYS A 123 7.37 -6.34 10.02
N ILE A 124 6.72 -6.66 8.92
CA ILE A 124 5.33 -7.12 8.90
C ILE A 124 5.32 -8.51 8.29
N PHE A 125 4.94 -9.49 9.07
CA PHE A 125 4.86 -10.87 8.61
C PHE A 125 3.61 -11.14 7.76
N LEU A 126 3.70 -12.22 6.99
CA LEU A 126 2.75 -12.63 5.97
C LEU A 126 1.28 -12.61 6.42
N ARG A 127 0.39 -12.28 5.49
CA ARG A 127 -1.08 -12.30 5.63
C ARG A 127 -1.65 -11.38 6.71
N SER A 128 -0.84 -10.47 7.26
CA SER A 128 -1.31 -9.47 8.22
C SER A 128 -2.04 -8.33 7.54
N THR A 129 -2.97 -7.71 8.25
CA THR A 129 -3.87 -6.67 7.74
C THR A 129 -3.83 -5.44 8.64
N MET A 130 -3.56 -4.29 8.05
CA MET A 130 -3.51 -2.99 8.71
C MET A 130 -4.66 -2.14 8.21
N ILE A 131 -5.46 -1.63 9.14
CA ILE A 131 -6.67 -0.86 8.85
C ILE A 131 -6.70 0.42 9.69
N ARG A 132 -7.65 1.32 9.39
CA ARG A 132 -8.00 2.47 10.24
C ARG A 132 -6.87 3.47 10.53
N GLY A 133 -5.85 3.50 9.67
CA GLY A 133 -4.80 4.52 9.70
C GLY A 133 -3.78 4.34 10.83
N VAL A 134 -3.47 3.08 11.13
CA VAL A 134 -2.46 2.74 12.13
C VAL A 134 -1.07 3.25 11.76
N HIS A 135 -0.31 3.59 12.79
CA HIS A 135 1.12 3.86 12.74
C HIS A 135 1.91 2.67 13.31
N ILE A 136 2.76 2.07 12.49
CA ILE A 136 3.71 1.03 12.90
C ILE A 136 5.05 1.72 13.18
N GLY A 137 5.44 1.75 14.46
CA GLY A 137 6.63 2.43 14.92
C GLY A 137 7.93 1.77 14.48
N LYS A 138 9.02 2.55 14.53
CA LYS A 138 10.36 2.13 14.11
C LYS A 138 10.77 0.80 14.72
N GLY A 139 11.24 -0.13 13.90
CA GLY A 139 11.72 -1.44 14.35
C GLY A 139 10.66 -2.34 14.97
N ALA A 140 9.38 -2.00 14.89
CA ALA A 140 8.30 -2.84 15.38
C ALA A 140 8.10 -4.08 14.50
N VAL A 141 7.63 -5.16 15.09
CA VAL A 141 7.33 -6.41 14.41
C VAL A 141 5.85 -6.75 14.56
N VAL A 142 5.17 -6.95 13.43
CA VAL A 142 3.80 -7.46 13.38
C VAL A 142 3.87 -8.93 12.97
N GLY A 143 3.40 -9.82 13.82
CA GLY A 143 3.31 -11.27 13.58
C GLY A 143 2.48 -11.63 12.35
N ALA A 144 2.54 -12.89 11.92
CA ALA A 144 1.81 -13.36 10.75
C ALA A 144 0.31 -13.45 11.04
N CYS A 145 -0.52 -13.20 10.02
CA CYS A 145 -1.99 -13.27 10.10
C CYS A 145 -2.64 -12.31 11.12
N SER A 146 -1.94 -11.28 11.57
CA SER A 146 -2.43 -10.31 12.56
C SER A 146 -3.42 -9.31 11.93
N LEU A 147 -4.43 -8.90 12.70
CA LEU A 147 -5.28 -7.75 12.37
C LEU A 147 -4.89 -6.56 13.25
N VAL A 148 -4.16 -5.60 12.67
CA VAL A 148 -3.70 -4.42 13.36
C VAL A 148 -4.67 -3.27 13.13
N LYS A 149 -5.27 -2.81 14.23
CA LYS A 149 -6.31 -1.77 14.26
C LYS A 149 -5.95 -0.57 15.16
N GLU A 150 -4.82 -0.66 15.84
CA GLU A 150 -4.27 0.33 16.78
C GLU A 150 -2.77 0.48 16.49
N ASP A 151 -2.19 1.62 16.87
CA ASP A 151 -0.79 1.92 16.63
C ASP A 151 0.12 0.92 17.37
N VAL A 152 1.26 0.59 16.75
CA VAL A 152 2.25 -0.33 17.31
C VAL A 152 3.47 0.48 17.75
N PRO A 153 3.82 0.50 19.04
CA PRO A 153 4.95 1.28 19.52
C PRO A 153 6.28 0.81 18.92
N PRO A 154 7.28 1.71 18.78
CA PRO A 154 8.61 1.34 18.30
C PRO A 154 9.25 0.19 19.09
N TYR A 155 9.98 -0.68 18.40
CA TYR A 155 10.74 -1.80 18.99
C TYR A 155 9.90 -2.80 19.80
N THR A 156 8.60 -2.90 19.49
CA THR A 156 7.71 -3.89 20.10
C THR A 156 7.37 -5.00 19.11
N ILE A 157 6.92 -6.14 19.66
CA ILE A 157 6.43 -7.27 18.89
C ILE A 157 4.95 -7.47 19.27
N VAL A 158 4.07 -7.48 18.27
CA VAL A 158 2.64 -7.75 18.42
C VAL A 158 2.23 -8.90 17.49
N ALA A 159 1.19 -9.65 17.83
CA ALA A 159 0.65 -10.74 17.01
C ALA A 159 -0.88 -10.81 17.13
#